data_AF-A0A7Y1VYS1-F1
#
_entry.id   AF-A0A7Y1VYS1-F1
#
_cell.length_a   1.000
_cell.length_b   1.000
_cell.length_c   1.000
_cell.angle_alpha   90.00
_cell.angle_beta   90.00
_cell.angle_gamma   90.00
#
_symmetry.space_group_name_H-M   'P 1'
#
loop_
_entity.id
_entity.type
_entity.pdbx_description
1 polymer ?
#
loop_
_entity_poly.entity_id
_entity_poly.type
_entity_poly.pdbx_seq_one_letter_code
_entity_poly.pdbx_strand_id
1 'polypeptide(L)'
;FFYERMAPLIEAGGVIFVTILAIIGSMSWMYYWIFFVALLLFSVLLSSIAIFAEELTYHQYKNKGDGLRLILTAFLEPIFFHPVVVYAAIRGNYDYYFVKNKHWGKMERKGLGKK
;
A
#
# COMPACT_ATOMS: atom_id res chain seq x y z
N PHE A 1 15.75 -2.82 7.93
CA PHE A 1 16.08 -1.39 7.67
C PHE A 1 15.84 -1.02 6.20
N PHE A 2 16.58 -1.62 5.25
CA PHE A 2 16.49 -1.24 3.83
C PHE A 2 15.09 -1.43 3.23
N TYR A 3 14.54 -2.66 3.27
CA TYR A 3 13.28 -2.96 2.59
C TYR A 3 12.04 -2.33 3.25
N GLU A 4 11.87 -2.48 4.56
CA GLU A 4 10.65 -2.02 5.25
C GLU A 4 10.58 -0.49 5.42
N ARG A 5 11.72 0.20 5.57
CA ARG A 5 11.70 1.63 5.89
C ARG A 5 11.96 2.52 4.68
N MET A 6 12.79 2.09 3.73
CA MET A 6 13.14 2.92 2.58
C MET A 6 12.14 2.81 1.44
N ALA A 7 11.38 1.71 1.32
CA ALA A 7 10.36 1.55 0.30
C ALA A 7 9.41 2.77 0.16
N PRO A 8 8.74 3.26 1.22
CA PRO A 8 7.85 4.42 1.11
C PRO A 8 8.57 5.73 0.75
N LEU A 9 9.84 5.88 1.12
CA LEU A 9 10.65 7.06 0.77
C LEU A 9 11.07 7.04 -0.71
N ILE A 10 11.48 5.87 -1.21
CA ILE A 10 11.80 5.65 -2.62
C ILE A 10 10.56 5.86 -3.47
N GLU A 11 9.41 5.34 -3.04
CA GLU A 11 8.14 5.54 -3.73
C GLU A 11 7.75 7.01 -3.81
N ALA A 12 7.78 7.74 -2.69
CA ALA A 12 7.51 9.18 -2.68
C ALA A 12 8.49 9.95 -3.59
N GLY A 13 9.78 9.59 -3.55
CA GLY A 13 10.79 10.14 -4.46
C GLY A 13 10.49 9.85 -5.93
N GLY A 14 10.02 8.64 -6.25
CA GLY A 14 9.58 8.24 -7.58
C GLY A 14 8.39 9.07 -8.08
N VAL A 15 7.39 9.31 -7.22
CA VAL A 15 6.24 10.16 -7.55
C VAL A 15 6.69 11.60 -7.82
N ILE A 16 7.57 12.17 -6.99
CA ILE A 16 8.15 13.50 -7.21
C ILE A 16 8.91 13.55 -8.53
N PHE A 17 9.74 12.54 -8.81
CA PHE A 17 10.53 12.47 -10.04
C PHE A 17 9.64 12.41 -11.29
N VAL A 18 8.61 11.56 -11.30
CA VAL A 18 7.63 11.49 -12.40
C VAL A 18 6.89 12.83 -12.56
N THR A 19 6.50 13.47 -11.46
CA THR A 19 5.82 14.77 -11.48
C THR A 19 6.71 15.86 -12.12
N ILE A 20 8.00 15.90 -11.78
CA ILE A 20 8.96 16.83 -12.37
C ILE A 20 9.11 16.57 -13.87
N LEU A 21 9.28 15.30 -14.29
CA LEU A 21 9.39 14.96 -15.71
C LEU A 21 8.13 15.29 -16.51
N ALA A 22 6.95 15.12 -15.90
CA ALA A 22 5.68 15.48 -16.49
C ALA A 22 5.56 16.99 -16.72
N ILE A 23 6.01 17.81 -15.76
CA ILE A 23 6.01 19.29 -15.87
C ILE A 23 6.99 19.77 -16.95
N ILE A 24 8.18 19.15 -17.03
CA ILE A 24 9.20 19.49 -18.04
C ILE A 24 8.74 19.05 -19.46
N GLY A 25 7.77 18.14 -19.55
CA GLY A 25 7.29 17.61 -20.83
C GLY A 25 8.25 16.60 -21.49
N SER A 26 9.28 16.15 -20.76
CA SER A 26 10.28 15.18 -21.25
C SER A 26 9.80 13.72 -21.13
N MET A 27 8.51 13.51 -20.88
CA MET A 27 7.94 12.22 -20.55
C MET A 27 7.07 11.69 -21.69
N SER A 28 7.39 10.48 -22.16
CA SER A 28 6.50 9.75 -23.06
C SER A 28 5.38 9.10 -22.28
N TRP A 29 4.19 9.69 -22.38
CA TRP A 29 2.97 9.22 -21.72
C TRP A 29 2.61 7.77 -22.09
N MET A 30 2.89 7.36 -23.32
CA MET A 30 2.62 5.98 -23.78
C MET A 30 3.42 4.96 -22.95
N TYR A 31 4.73 5.15 -22.82
CA TYR A 31 5.56 4.23 -22.03
C TYR A 31 5.17 4.26 -20.56
N TYR A 32 4.89 5.44 -20.00
CA TYR A 32 4.44 5.55 -18.62
C TYR A 32 3.20 4.70 -18.34
N TRP A 33 2.15 4.83 -19.15
CA TRP A 33 0.92 4.07 -18.93
C TRP A 33 1.13 2.56 -19.10
N ILE A 34 1.94 2.14 -20.07
CA ILE A 34 2.29 0.72 -20.26
C ILE A 34 2.99 0.18 -19.02
N PHE A 35 4.03 0.88 -18.53
CA PHE A 35 4.75 0.46 -17.32
C PHE A 35 3.87 0.50 -16.07
N PHE A 36 3.07 1.55 -15.91
CA PHE A 36 2.17 1.71 -14.76
C PHE A 36 1.16 0.56 -14.68
N VAL A 37 0.48 0.26 -15.80
CA VAL A 37 -0.48 -0.85 -15.86
C VAL A 37 0.21 -2.19 -15.66
N ALA A 38 1.38 -2.41 -16.26
CA ALA A 38 2.13 -3.65 -16.09
C ALA A 38 2.52 -3.89 -14.62
N LEU A 39 3.03 -2.87 -13.93
CA LEU A 39 3.40 -2.95 -12.51
C LEU A 39 2.16 -3.14 -11.61
N LEU A 40 1.06 -2.46 -11.91
CA LEU A 40 -0.20 -2.63 -11.17
C LEU A 40 -0.72 -4.06 -11.32
N LEU A 41 -0.77 -4.61 -12.53
CA LEU A 41 -1.17 -5.99 -12.77
C LEU A 41 -0.23 -6.99 -12.10
N PHE A 42 1.08 -6.73 -12.11
CA PHE A 42 2.06 -7.58 -11.43
C PHE A 42 1.84 -7.60 -9.91
N SER A 43 1.57 -6.44 -9.29
CA SER A 43 1.23 -6.36 -7.87
C SER A 43 -0.04 -7.15 -7.54
N VAL A 44 -1.11 -6.98 -8.33
CA VAL A 44 -2.37 -7.73 -8.14
C VAL A 44 -2.18 -9.22 -8.35
N LEU A 45 -1.32 -9.63 -9.29
CA LEU A 45 -0.97 -11.02 -9.52
C LEU A 45 -0.34 -11.66 -8.29
N LEU A 46 0.60 -10.99 -7.62
CA LEU A 46 1.23 -11.50 -6.40
C LEU A 46 0.20 -11.72 -5.28
N SER A 47 -0.69 -10.75 -5.07
CA SER A 47 -1.78 -10.85 -4.10
C SER A 47 -2.74 -11.99 -4.45
N SER A 48 -3.06 -12.15 -5.74
CA SER A 48 -3.93 -13.23 -6.23
C SER A 48 -3.31 -14.61 -6.03
N ILE A 49 -2.00 -14.75 -6.26
CA ILE A 49 -1.26 -16.00 -6.00
C ILE A 49 -1.29 -16.34 -4.51
N ALA A 50 -1.09 -15.34 -3.64
CA ALA A 50 -1.15 -15.56 -2.19
C ALA A 50 -2.54 -16.06 -1.74
N ILE A 51 -3.62 -15.42 -2.21
CA ILE A 51 -5.00 -15.84 -1.93
C ILE A 51 -5.24 -17.26 -2.45
N PHE A 52 -4.77 -17.57 -3.65
CA PHE A 52 -4.96 -18.90 -4.26
C PHE A 52 -4.18 -19.99 -3.50
N ALA A 53 -2.94 -19.70 -3.10
CA ALA A 53 -2.12 -20.61 -2.31
C ALA A 53 -2.74 -20.91 -0.93
N GLU A 54 -3.33 -19.88 -0.30
CA GLU A 54 -4.04 -20.03 0.97
C GLU A 54 -5.28 -20.93 0.82
N GLU A 55 -6.06 -20.73 -0.23
CA GLU A 55 -7.25 -21.55 -0.50
C GLU A 55 -6.90 -23.02 -0.76
N LEU A 56 -5.85 -23.28 -1.55
CA LEU A 56 -5.38 -24.65 -1.79
C LEU A 56 -4.92 -25.36 -0.50
N THR A 57 -4.30 -24.62 0.42
CA THR A 57 -3.70 -25.20 1.62
C THR A 57 -4.72 -25.40 2.73
N TYR A 58 -5.59 -24.41 2.95
CA TYR A 58 -6.44 -24.34 4.14
C TYR A 58 -7.94 -24.41 3.86
N HIS A 59 -8.38 -24.33 2.58
CA HIS A 59 -9.81 -24.28 2.19
C HIS A 59 -10.60 -23.28 3.06
N GLN A 60 -9.99 -22.11 3.28
CA GLN A 60 -10.42 -21.12 4.26
C GLN A 60 -11.72 -20.43 3.78
N TYR A 61 -11.95 -20.36 2.47
CA TYR A 61 -13.07 -19.64 1.88
C TYR A 61 -14.30 -20.56 1.69
N LYS A 62 -15.13 -20.63 2.73
CA LYS A 62 -16.33 -21.49 2.74
C LYS A 62 -17.43 -21.08 1.75
N ASN A 63 -17.49 -19.81 1.33
CA ASN A 63 -18.48 -19.33 0.36
C ASN A 63 -17.83 -19.07 -1.00
N LYS A 64 -18.52 -19.49 -2.07
CA LYS A 64 -18.06 -19.34 -3.46
C LYS A 64 -17.79 -17.89 -3.90
N GLY A 65 -18.33 -16.90 -3.19
CA GLY A 65 -18.17 -15.47 -3.51
C GLY A 65 -17.00 -14.77 -2.81
N ASP A 66 -16.39 -15.37 -1.79
CA ASP A 66 -15.38 -14.70 -0.97
C ASP A 66 -14.05 -14.54 -1.72
N GLY A 67 -13.66 -15.54 -2.52
CA GLY A 67 -12.46 -15.43 -3.38
C GLY A 67 -12.56 -14.30 -4.40
N LEU A 68 -13.71 -14.12 -5.06
CA LEU A 68 -13.92 -13.00 -5.98
C LEU A 68 -13.86 -11.65 -5.28
N ARG A 69 -14.41 -11.53 -4.07
CA ARG A 69 -14.33 -10.30 -3.27
C ARG A 69 -12.90 -9.97 -2.89
N LEU A 70 -12.08 -10.96 -2.57
CA LEU A 70 -10.67 -10.77 -2.24
C LEU A 70 -9.86 -10.32 -3.45
N ILE A 71 -10.08 -10.92 -4.62
CA ILE A 71 -9.46 -10.48 -5.87
C ILE A 71 -9.84 -9.03 -6.18
N LEU A 72 -11.13 -8.68 -6.10
CA LEU A 72 -11.59 -7.30 -6.28
C LEU A 72 -10.95 -6.34 -5.27
N THR A 73 -10.80 -6.77 -4.02
CA THR A 73 -10.13 -5.98 -2.98
C THR A 73 -8.66 -5.76 -3.31
N ALA A 74 -7.96 -6.77 -3.83
CA ALA A 74 -6.57 -6.64 -4.27
C ALA A 74 -6.40 -5.64 -5.42
N PHE A 75 -7.38 -5.49 -6.32
CA PHE A 75 -7.37 -4.44 -7.34
C PHE A 75 -7.59 -3.03 -6.78
N LEU A 76 -8.40 -2.90 -5.74
CA LEU A 76 -8.72 -1.61 -5.11
C LEU A 76 -7.62 -1.15 -4.13
N GLU A 77 -6.86 -2.09 -3.59
CA GLU A 77 -5.84 -1.86 -2.57
C GLU A 77 -4.77 -0.82 -2.99
N PRO A 78 -4.16 -0.87 -4.19
CA PRO A 78 -3.19 0.12 -4.64
C PRO A 78 -3.74 1.55 -4.77
N ILE A 79 -5.06 1.70 -4.95
CA ILE A 79 -5.70 3.00 -5.22
C ILE A 79 -6.17 3.66 -3.92
N PHE A 80 -6.79 2.89 -3.04
CA PHE A 80 -7.45 3.45 -1.84
C PHE A 80 -6.62 3.26 -0.58
N PHE A 81 -6.04 2.07 -0.39
CA PHE A 81 -5.37 1.73 0.86
C PHE A 81 -3.90 2.08 0.82
N HIS A 82 -3.22 1.77 -0.28
CA HIS A 82 -1.78 1.99 -0.43
C HIS A 82 -1.34 3.45 -0.20
N PRO A 83 -2.03 4.49 -0.71
CA PRO A 83 -1.65 5.88 -0.42
C PRO A 83 -1.72 6.22 1.08
N VAL A 84 -2.68 5.64 1.81
CA VAL A 84 -2.82 5.82 3.26
C VAL A 84 -1.64 5.17 3.98
N VAL A 85 -1.24 3.97 3.55
CA VAL A 85 -0.09 3.25 4.10
C VAL A 85 1.21 4.00 3.84
N VAL A 86 1.43 4.49 2.61
CA VAL A 86 2.60 5.27 2.24
C VAL A 86 2.67 6.57 3.06
N TYR A 87 1.55 7.28 3.17
CA TYR A 87 1.47 8.49 4.02
C TYR A 87 1.81 8.19 5.48
N ALA A 88 1.22 7.15 6.06
CA ALA A 88 1.50 6.74 7.43
C ALA A 88 2.97 6.36 7.62
N ALA A 89 3.58 5.68 6.64
CA ALA A 89 4.97 5.26 6.69
C ALA A 89 5.95 6.43 6.54
N ILE A 90 5.64 7.42 5.69
CA ILE A 90 6.41 8.67 5.58
C ILE A 90 6.34 9.44 6.90
N ARG A 91 5.14 9.59 7.46
CA ARG A 91 4.95 10.27 8.75
C ARG A 91 5.69 9.56 9.87
N GLY A 92 5.62 8.22 9.93
CA GLY A 92 6.37 7.43 10.91
C GLY A 92 7.88 7.61 10.80
N ASN A 93 8.42 7.74 9.58
CA ASN A 93 9.83 8.07 9.39
C ASN A 93 10.17 9.50 9.86
N TYR A 94 9.31 10.48 9.57
CA TYR A 94 9.48 11.85 10.05
C TYR A 94 9.49 11.90 11.59
N ASP A 95 8.50 11.28 12.23
CA ASP A 95 8.38 11.24 13.69
C ASP A 95 9.60 10.55 14.34
N TYR A 96 10.12 9.49 13.71
CA TYR A 96 11.31 8.78 14.20
C TYR A 96 12.58 9.64 14.18
N TYR A 97 12.83 10.38 13.09
CA TYR A 97 14.09 11.13 12.91
C TYR A 97 14.06 12.53 13.52
N PHE A 98 12.95 13.25 13.40
CA PHE A 98 12.87 14.66 13.76
C PHE A 98 12.15 14.89 15.08
N VAL A 99 11.03 14.22 15.31
CA VAL A 99 10.21 14.42 16.52
C VAL A 99 10.76 13.63 17.71
N LYS A 100 11.36 12.47 17.46
CA LYS A 100 11.89 11.53 18.48
C LYS A 100 10.87 11.07 19.53
N ASN A 101 9.58 11.33 19.34
CA ASN A 101 8.49 10.79 20.16
C ASN A 101 8.27 9.32 19.82
N LYS A 102 9.08 8.45 20.46
CA LYS A 102 8.99 6.99 20.30
C LYS A 102 7.97 6.35 21.24
N HIS A 103 7.20 7.16 21.95
CA HIS A 103 6.22 6.67 22.91
C HIS A 103 4.88 6.49 22.21
N TRP A 104 4.30 5.31 22.34
CA TRP A 104 2.88 5.16 22.09
C TRP A 104 2.16 6.09 23.07
N GLY A 105 1.30 6.98 22.56
CA GLY A 105 0.50 7.85 23.43
C GLY A 105 -0.26 7.03 24.48
N LYS A 106 -0.72 7.67 25.56
CA LYS A 106 -1.52 6.97 26.57
C LYS A 106 -2.76 6.33 25.92
N MET A 107 -2.77 5.00 25.81
CA MET A 107 -3.94 4.24 25.38
C MET A 107 -4.94 4.17 26.55
N GLU A 108 -5.64 5.27 26.81
CA GLU A 108 -6.72 5.27 27.80
C GLU A 108 -7.94 4.57 27.20
N ARG A 109 -8.17 3.32 27.61
CA ARG A 109 -9.38 2.59 27.26
C ARG A 109 -10.56 3.26 27.94
N LYS A 110 -11.32 4.06 27.20
CA LYS A 110 -12.62 4.53 27.68
C LYS A 110 -13.56 3.31 27.68
N GLY A 111 -13.84 2.77 28.87
CA GLY A 111 -14.81 1.70 29.03
C GLY A 111 -16.16 2.11 28.46
N LEU A 112 -16.96 1.13 28.02
CA LEU A 112 -18.36 1.32 27.65
C LEU A 112 -19.17 1.66 28.92
N GLY A 113 -18.96 2.86 29.46
CA GLY A 113 -19.80 3.38 30.54
C GLY A 113 -21.22 3.52 30.01
N LYS A 114 -22.18 2.88 30.68
CA LYS A 114 -23.60 3.18 30.49
C LYS A 114 -23.78 4.69 30.70
N LYS A 115 -24.39 5.36 29.71
CA LYS A 115 -25.02 6.65 29.95
C LYS A 115 -26.08 6.51 31.03
#